data_AF-A0A947ML64-F1
#
_entry.id   AF-A0A947ML64-F1
#
_cell.length_a   1.000
_cell.length_b   1.000
_cell.length_c   1.000
_cell.angle_alpha   90.00
_cell.angle_beta   90.00
_cell.angle_gamma   90.00
#
_symmetry.space_group_name_H-M   'P 1'
#
loop_
_entity.id
_entity.type
_entity.pdbx_description
1 polymer ?
#
loop_
_entity_poly.entity_id
_entity_poly.type
_entity_poly.pdbx_seq_one_letter_code
_entity_poly.pdbx_strand_id
1 'polypeptide(L)' 'MLITKPSCSFCSKNEQEVELLVVGKGSARNPVYICSECIDRCNKLLEEDRKIRKVTV' A
#
# COMPACT_ATOMS: atom_id res chain seq x y z
N MET A 1 4.16 -7.80 26.86
CA MET A 1 4.25 -6.56 26.06
C MET A 1 4.29 -6.96 24.59
N LEU A 2 3.14 -7.10 23.93
CA LEU A 2 3.10 -7.45 22.50
C LEU A 2 2.06 -6.55 21.83
N ILE A 3 2.49 -5.36 21.46
CA ILE A 3 1.80 -4.57 20.45
C ILE A 3 2.76 -4.54 19.28
N THR A 4 2.61 -5.50 18.38
CA THR A 4 3.27 -5.49 17.07
C THR A 4 2.80 -4.21 16.37
N LYS A 5 3.71 -3.25 16.18
CA LYS A 5 3.37 -1.96 15.53
C LYS A 5 2.73 -2.24 14.16
N PRO A 6 1.63 -1.57 13.80
CA PRO A 6 1.05 -1.71 12.48
C PRO A 6 2.08 -1.31 11.43
N SER A 7 2.37 -2.23 10.52
CA SER A 7 3.35 -2.06 9.45
C SER A 7 2.71 -2.27 8.09
N CYS A 8 3.16 -1.49 7.11
CA CYS A 8 2.73 -1.60 5.73
C CYS A 8 3.00 -3.02 5.23
N SER A 9 1.98 -3.68 4.68
CA SER A 9 2.07 -5.05 4.19
C SER A 9 2.96 -5.20 2.93
N PHE A 10 3.40 -4.09 2.34
CA PHE A 10 4.17 -4.06 1.09
C PHE A 10 5.65 -3.71 1.27
N CYS A 11 5.96 -2.75 2.15
CA CYS A 11 7.32 -2.29 2.40
C CYS A 11 7.81 -2.57 3.82
N SER A 12 6.95 -3.12 4.68
CA SER A 12 7.23 -3.43 6.09
C SER A 12 7.58 -2.23 6.98
N LYS A 13 7.51 -1.00 6.45
CA LYS A 13 7.65 0.23 7.25
C LYS A 13 6.50 0.36 8.25
N ASN A 14 6.81 0.83 9.44
CA ASN A 14 5.82 1.07 10.49
C ASN A 14 5.22 2.50 10.41
N GLU A 15 4.17 2.76 11.20
CA GLU A 15 3.49 4.06 11.25
C GLU A 15 4.39 5.26 11.58
N GLN A 16 5.55 5.06 12.22
CA GLN A 16 6.48 6.14 12.56
C GLN A 16 7.44 6.48 11.39
N GLU A 17 7.56 5.59 10.42
CA GLU A 17 8.45 5.74 9.25
C GLU A 17 7.74 6.31 8.03
N VAL A 18 6.41 6.46 8.09
CA VAL A 18 5.57 6.87 6.96
C VAL A 18 4.65 8.00 7.40
N GLU A 19 4.39 8.96 6.51
CA GLU A 19 3.48 10.06 6.81
C GLU A 19 2.04 9.59 7.04
N LEU A 20 1.63 8.54 6.32
CA LEU A 20 0.26 8.04 6.38
C LEU A 20 0.24 6.53 6.15
N LEU A 21 -0.45 5.81 7.04
CA LEU A 21 -0.69 4.37 6.96
C LEU A 21 -2.21 4.12 6.91
N VAL A 22 -2.71 3.66 5.77
CA VAL A 22 -4.12 3.34 5.57
C VAL A 22 -4.40 1.91 6.01
N VAL A 23 -5.46 1.74 6.81
CA VAL A 23 -5.98 0.42 7.18
C VAL A 23 -7.12 0.06 6.24
N GLY A 24 -6.93 -0.98 5.44
CA GLY A 24 -8.01 -1.58 4.65
C GLY A 24 -8.93 -2.41 5.55
N LYS A 25 -10.24 -2.36 5.28
CA LYS A 25 -11.19 -3.32 5.83
C LYS A 25 -10.91 -4.70 5.22
N GLY A 26 -9.92 -5.41 5.75
CA GLY A 26 -9.73 -6.83 5.47
C GLY A 26 -10.84 -7.66 6.11
N SER A 27 -10.83 -8.98 5.87
CA SER A 27 -11.58 -9.92 6.69
C SER A 27 -11.22 -9.69 8.17
N ALA A 28 -12.16 -9.81 9.10
CA ALA A 28 -11.96 -9.48 10.52
C ALA A 28 -10.74 -10.14 11.22
N ARG A 29 -10.11 -11.13 10.56
CA ARG A 29 -8.91 -11.84 11.02
C ARG A 29 -7.59 -11.40 10.37
N ASN A 30 -7.61 -10.63 9.29
CA ASN A 30 -6.40 -10.22 8.57
C ASN A 30 -6.53 -8.78 8.04
N PRO A 31 -6.26 -7.77 8.88
CA PRO A 31 -6.21 -6.38 8.43
C PRO A 31 -5.03 -6.17 7.47
N VAL A 32 -5.26 -5.42 6.39
CA VAL A 32 -4.23 -5.07 5.41
C VAL A 32 -3.85 -3.60 5.60
N TYR A 33 -2.56 -3.30 5.56
CA TYR A 33 -2.03 -1.96 5.75
C TYR A 33 -1.24 -1.52 4.53
N ILE A 34 -1.44 -0.28 4.09
CA ILE A 34 -0.68 0.30 2.98
C ILE A 34 -0.29 1.74 3.31
N CYS A 35 0.99 2.08 3.13
CA CYS A 35 1.48 3.44 3.37
C CYS A 35 1.39 4.32 2.11
N SER A 36 1.48 5.64 2.30
CA SER A 36 1.46 6.64 1.22
C SER A 36 2.52 6.40 0.14
N GLU A 37 3.75 6.02 0.51
CA GLU A 37 4.83 5.72 -0.44
C GLU A 37 4.48 4.52 -1.33
N CYS A 38 3.87 3.47 -0.75
CA CYS A 38 3.44 2.30 -1.52
C CYS A 38 2.28 2.65 -2.45
N ILE A 39 1.36 3.51 -2.03
CA ILE A 39 0.26 4.01 -2.88
C ILE A 39 0.83 4.75 -4.10
N ASP A 40 1.80 5.66 -3.91
CA ASP A 40 2.44 6.39 -5.01
C ASP A 40 3.15 5.45 -5.99
N ARG A 41 3.92 4.49 -5.48
CA ARG A 41 4.59 3.47 -6.31
C ARG A 41 3.59 2.63 -7.10
N CYS A 42 2.51 2.18 -6.46
CA CYS A 42 1.44 1.44 -7.13
C CYS A 42 0.74 2.29 -8.19
N ASN A 43 0.46 3.57 -7.91
CA ASN A 43 -0.18 4.47 -8.88
C ASN A 43 0.68 4.68 -10.12
N LYS A 44 2.01 4.83 -9.96
CA LYS A 44 2.94 4.91 -11.10
C LYS A 44 2.88 3.67 -11.97
N LEU A 45 2.92 2.47 -11.38
CA LEU A 45 2.82 1.21 -12.12
C LEU A 45 1.49 1.09 -12.87
N LEU A 46 0.38 1.50 -12.24
CA LEU A 46 -0.95 1.49 -12.87
C LEU A 46 -1.09 2.52 -13.99
N GLU A 47 -0.47 3.68 -13.84
CA GLU A 47 -0.44 4.70 -14.89
C GLU A 47 0.34 4.20 -16.11
N GLU A 48 1.50 3.59 -15.91
CA GLU A 48 2.30 3.00 -16.99
C GLU A 48 1.54 1.88 -17.71
N ASP A 49 0.89 0.96 -16.99
CA ASP A 49 0.01 -0.07 -17.59
C ASP A 49 -1.12 0.56 -18.43
N ARG A 50 -1.75 1.63 -17.94
CA ARG A 50 -2.79 2.37 -18.70
C ARG A 50 -2.24 3.02 -19.97
N LYS A 51 -1.01 3.54 -19.95
CA LYS A 51 -0.36 4.10 -21.16
C LYS A 51 -0.12 3.00 -22.19
N ILE A 52 0.43 1.86 -21.76
CA ILE A 52 0.70 0.71 -22.64
C ILE A 52 -0.60 0.20 -23.29
N ARG A 53 -1.67 0.00 -22.50
CA ARG A 53 -2.95 -0.50 -23.02
C ARG A 53 -3.64 0.44 -23.99
N LYS A 54 -3.36 1.75 -23.97
CA LYS A 54 -3.91 2.71 -24.95
C LYS A 54 -3.21 2.67 -26.31
N VAL A 55 -2.03 2.07 -26.41
CA VAL A 55 -1.27 1.97 -27.67
C VAL A 55 -1.68 0.73 -28.47
N THR A 56 -2.32 -0.26 -27.83
CA THR A 56 -2.67 -1.56 -28.41
C THR A 56 -4.14 -1.74 -28.80
N VAL A 57 -4.94 -0.67 -28.84
CA VAL A 57 -6.35 -0.72 -29.31
C VAL A 57 -6.62 0.36 -30.34
#